data_AF-A0A9E6FCT4-F1
#
_entry.id   AF-A0A9E6FCT4-F1
#
_cell.length_a   1.000
_cell.length_b   1.000
_cell.length_c   1.000
_cell.angle_alpha   90.00
_cell.angle_beta   90.00
_cell.angle_gamma   90.00
#
_symmetry.space_group_name_H-M   'P 1'
#
loop_
_entity.id
_entity.type
_entity.pdbx_description
1 polymer ?
#
loop_
_entity_poly.entity_id
_entity_poly.type
_entity_poly.pdbx_seq_one_letter_code
_entity_poly.pdbx_strand_id
1 'polypeptide(L)'
;MRKTKKGESLVGIVIGIAILSFTILGIINVISYSMTLIDAFEKNTRISLLKNNLFHIVNQLDTSNIAENEIFYIYKNSSGSEFQIFTGTLNTEYKYIDENGNKVDDIVNFNGAIYSRALWLTREYGSDIGIKNQIVRASIKRLIRK
;
A
#
# COMPACT_ATOMS: atom_id res chain seq x y z
N MET A 1 -34.31 -18.22 57.13
CA MET A 1 -33.50 -17.22 56.38
C MET A 1 -34.41 -16.55 55.35
N ARG A 2 -34.91 -15.32 55.63
CA ARG A 2 -35.86 -14.63 54.73
C ARG A 2 -35.11 -14.15 53.48
N LYS A 3 -35.31 -14.81 52.34
CA LYS A 3 -34.89 -14.30 51.03
C LYS A 3 -35.65 -13.00 50.75
N THR A 4 -34.96 -11.87 50.73
CA THR A 4 -35.58 -10.58 50.42
C THR A 4 -35.70 -10.42 48.91
N LYS A 5 -36.93 -10.36 48.37
CA LYS A 5 -37.23 -10.18 46.93
C LYS A 5 -36.47 -9.01 46.27
N LYS A 6 -36.08 -7.99 47.05
CA LYS A 6 -35.26 -6.86 46.59
C LYS A 6 -33.82 -7.26 46.23
N GLY A 7 -33.24 -8.23 46.93
CA GLY A 7 -31.89 -8.74 46.65
C GLY A 7 -31.84 -9.58 45.38
N GLU A 8 -32.87 -10.40 45.13
CA GLU A 8 -33.00 -11.18 43.89
C GLU A 8 -33.21 -10.27 42.67
N SER A 9 -33.98 -9.17 42.84
CA SER A 9 -34.15 -8.15 41.79
C SER A 9 -32.86 -7.39 41.49
N LEU A 10 -32.06 -7.05 42.52
CA LEU A 10 -30.77 -6.36 42.32
C LEU A 10 -29.75 -7.25 41.61
N VAL A 11 -29.65 -8.53 42.01
CA VAL A 11 -28.76 -9.50 41.36
C VAL A 11 -29.15 -9.72 39.90
N GLY A 12 -30.45 -9.79 39.59
CA GLY A 12 -30.94 -9.89 38.20
C GLY A 12 -30.55 -8.68 37.35
N ILE A 13 -30.63 -7.46 37.90
CA ILE A 13 -30.21 -6.24 37.22
C ILE A 13 -28.70 -6.25 36.94
N VAL A 14 -27.88 -6.64 37.93
CA VAL A 14 -26.41 -6.70 37.78
C VAL A 14 -26.00 -7.73 36.73
N ILE A 15 -26.62 -8.92 36.73
CA ILE A 15 -26.36 -9.96 35.72
C ILE A 15 -26.78 -9.47 34.32
N GLY A 16 -27.94 -8.81 34.20
CA GLY A 16 -28.40 -8.24 32.93
C GLY A 16 -27.44 -7.19 32.37
N ILE A 17 -26.95 -6.28 33.22
CA ILE A 17 -25.95 -5.26 32.82
C ILE A 17 -24.63 -5.92 32.42
N ALA A 18 -24.20 -6.96 33.13
CA ALA A 18 -22.97 -7.67 32.81
C ALA A 18 -23.06 -8.36 31.44
N ILE A 19 -24.15 -9.07 31.15
CA ILE A 19 -24.39 -9.71 29.85
C ILE A 19 -24.37 -8.66 28.73
N LEU A 20 -25.10 -7.56 28.91
CA LEU A 20 -25.16 -6.48 27.93
C LEU A 20 -23.78 -5.86 27.66
N SER A 21 -22.97 -5.70 28.71
CA SER A 21 -21.60 -5.20 28.61
C SER A 21 -20.69 -6.16 27.82
N PHE A 22 -20.79 -7.46 28.07
CA PHE A 22 -20.06 -8.47 27.29
C PHE A 22 -20.50 -8.50 25.82
N THR A 23 -21.80 -8.36 25.55
CA THR A 23 -22.32 -8.29 24.18
C THR A 23 -21.77 -7.07 23.43
N ILE A 24 -21.76 -5.89 24.07
CA ILE A 24 -21.21 -4.67 23.46
C ILE A 24 -19.71 -4.82 23.18
N LEU A 25 -18.93 -5.36 24.13
CA LEU A 25 -17.50 -5.63 23.92
C LEU A 25 -17.25 -6.61 22.76
N GLY A 26 -18.06 -7.66 22.66
CA GLY A 26 -18.02 -8.60 21.54
C GLY A 26 -18.25 -7.92 20.20
N ILE A 27 -19.27 -7.06 20.11
CA ILE A 27 -19.59 -6.29 18.90
C ILE A 27 -18.44 -5.34 18.54
N ILE A 28 -17.89 -4.60 19.51
CA ILE A 28 -16.76 -3.68 19.29
C ILE A 28 -15.55 -4.43 18.73
N ASN A 29 -15.21 -5.59 19.28
CA ASN A 29 -14.09 -6.40 18.81
C ASN A 29 -14.30 -6.89 17.36
N VAL A 30 -15.51 -7.34 17.03
CA VAL A 30 -15.85 -7.75 15.65
C VAL A 30 -15.70 -6.58 14.69
N ILE A 31 -16.27 -5.41 15.03
CA ILE A 31 -16.17 -4.21 14.19
C ILE A 31 -14.70 -3.79 14.00
N SER A 32 -13.93 -3.73 15.09
CA SER A 32 -12.51 -3.36 15.04
C SER A 32 -11.68 -4.31 14.16
N TYR A 33 -11.96 -5.61 14.26
CA TYR A 33 -11.32 -6.61 13.42
C TYR A 33 -11.72 -6.44 11.95
N SER A 34 -13.01 -6.25 11.67
CA SER A 34 -13.50 -5.98 10.30
C SER A 34 -12.89 -4.72 9.69
N MET A 35 -12.77 -3.63 10.45
CA MET A 35 -12.11 -2.40 9.99
C MET A 35 -10.65 -2.66 9.63
N THR A 36 -9.91 -3.37 10.47
CA THR A 36 -8.51 -3.73 10.21
C THR A 36 -8.36 -4.58 8.94
N LEU A 37 -9.29 -5.52 8.70
CA LEU A 37 -9.30 -6.33 7.49
C LEU A 37 -9.60 -5.49 6.23
N ILE A 38 -10.56 -4.57 6.31
CA ILE A 38 -10.91 -3.68 5.20
C ILE A 38 -9.69 -2.80 4.86
N ASP A 39 -9.06 -2.18 5.86
CA ASP A 39 -7.87 -1.34 5.66
C ASP A 39 -6.71 -2.13 5.03
N ALA A 40 -6.49 -3.36 5.47
CA ALA A 40 -5.47 -4.24 4.92
C ALA A 40 -5.80 -4.64 3.47
N PHE A 41 -7.07 -4.95 3.19
CA PHE A 41 -7.55 -5.29 1.86
C PHE A 41 -7.40 -4.12 0.89
N GLU A 42 -7.85 -2.92 1.26
CA GLU A 42 -7.70 -1.70 0.46
C GLU A 42 -6.23 -1.39 0.17
N LYS A 43 -5.38 -1.46 1.20
CA LYS A 43 -3.94 -1.25 1.06
C LYS A 43 -3.31 -2.22 0.06
N ASN A 44 -3.62 -3.52 0.18
CA ASN A 44 -3.04 -4.55 -0.67
C ASN A 44 -3.55 -4.44 -2.11
N THR A 45 -4.84 -4.17 -2.28
CA THR A 45 -5.47 -3.94 -3.59
C THR A 45 -4.80 -2.75 -4.29
N ARG A 46 -4.60 -1.63 -3.57
CA ARG A 46 -3.96 -0.44 -4.16
C ARG A 46 -2.52 -0.70 -4.57
N ILE A 47 -1.74 -1.40 -3.74
CA ILE A 47 -0.37 -1.79 -4.08
C ILE A 47 -0.36 -2.70 -5.32
N SER A 48 -1.30 -3.65 -5.43
CA SER A 48 -1.42 -4.54 -6.58
C SER A 48 -1.74 -3.78 -7.86
N LEU A 49 -2.71 -2.86 -7.84
CA LEU A 49 -3.05 -2.02 -8.98
C LEU A 49 -1.86 -1.16 -9.43
N LEU A 50 -1.17 -0.51 -8.48
CA LEU A 50 0.03 0.28 -8.78
C LEU A 50 1.13 -0.58 -9.41
N LYS A 51 1.35 -1.81 -8.93
CA LYS A 51 2.33 -2.74 -9.50
C LYS A 51 1.96 -3.17 -10.91
N ASN A 52 0.69 -3.49 -11.16
CA ASN A 52 0.21 -3.91 -12.48
C ASN A 52 0.37 -2.77 -13.50
N ASN A 53 -0.08 -1.56 -13.14
CA ASN A 53 0.07 -0.38 -13.99
C ASN A 53 1.54 -0.08 -14.28
N LEU A 54 2.40 -0.18 -13.27
CA LEU A 54 3.83 0.02 -13.42
C LEU A 54 4.46 -1.02 -14.36
N PHE A 55 4.09 -2.29 -14.23
CA PHE A 55 4.55 -3.35 -15.14
C PHE A 55 4.14 -3.09 -16.59
N HIS A 56 2.89 -2.64 -16.81
CA HIS A 56 2.42 -2.25 -18.14
C HIS A 56 3.23 -1.10 -18.75
N ILE A 57 3.52 -0.05 -17.97
CA ILE A 57 4.33 1.09 -18.41
C ILE A 57 5.74 0.62 -18.76
N VAL A 58 6.35 -0.11 -17.83
CA VAL A 58 7.75 -0.52 -17.91
C VAL A 58 8.06 -1.42 -19.10
N ASN A 59 7.14 -2.33 -19.46
CA ASN A 59 7.30 -3.18 -20.65
C ASN A 59 7.27 -2.40 -21.97
N GLN A 60 6.84 -1.14 -21.95
CA GLN A 60 6.79 -0.24 -23.10
C GLN A 60 7.91 0.81 -23.08
N LEU A 61 8.71 0.87 -22.01
CA LEU A 61 9.79 1.83 -21.89
C LEU A 61 11.05 1.36 -22.62
N ASP A 62 11.72 2.29 -23.28
CA ASP A 62 13.08 2.07 -23.74
C ASP A 62 14.05 2.20 -22.55
N THR A 63 14.59 1.05 -22.12
CA THR A 63 15.59 0.98 -21.04
C THR A 63 17.03 0.78 -21.57
N SER A 64 17.26 1.00 -22.87
CA SER A 64 18.57 0.84 -23.51
C SER A 64 19.70 1.60 -22.79
N ASN A 65 19.39 2.80 -22.30
CA ASN A 65 20.34 3.70 -21.63
C ASN A 65 20.51 3.48 -20.12
N ILE A 66 19.79 2.52 -19.53
CA ILE A 66 19.88 2.23 -18.09
C ILE A 66 20.93 1.15 -17.87
N ALA A 67 21.80 1.30 -16.87
CA ALA A 67 22.76 0.25 -16.54
C ALA A 67 22.06 -0.95 -15.88
N GLU A 68 22.64 -2.14 -16.05
CA GLU A 68 22.12 -3.32 -15.36
C GLU A 68 22.29 -3.20 -13.84
N ASN A 69 21.28 -3.66 -13.09
CA ASN A 69 21.16 -3.51 -11.63
C ASN A 69 21.11 -2.06 -11.12
N GLU A 70 21.00 -1.08 -12.02
CA GLU A 70 20.82 0.32 -11.63
C GLU A 70 19.38 0.55 -11.13
N ILE A 71 19.27 1.34 -10.05
CA ILE A 71 17.98 1.84 -9.59
C ILE A 71 17.57 2.99 -10.49
N PHE A 72 16.35 2.92 -11.00
CA PHE A 72 15.75 4.00 -11.73
C PHE A 72 14.34 4.31 -11.23
N TYR A 73 13.88 5.50 -11.59
CA TYR A 73 12.57 6.03 -11.25
C TYR A 73 11.88 6.46 -12.52
N ILE A 74 10.58 6.24 -12.57
CA ILE A 74 9.73 6.73 -13.64
C ILE A 74 9.02 7.99 -13.14
N TYR A 75 8.74 8.93 -14.03
CA TYR A 75 7.90 10.08 -13.76
C TYR A 75 6.93 10.25 -14.93
N LYS A 76 5.66 10.50 -14.63
CA LYS A 76 4.69 10.89 -15.65
C LYS A 76 4.71 12.40 -15.76
N ASN A 77 5.03 12.93 -16.94
CA ASN A 77 4.92 14.37 -17.15
C ASN A 77 3.45 14.78 -17.03
N SER A 78 3.13 15.73 -16.15
CA SER A 78 1.76 16.21 -15.92
C SER A 78 1.15 16.88 -17.16
N SER A 79 1.99 17.37 -18.08
CA SER A 79 1.58 18.09 -19.28
C SER A 79 1.45 17.18 -20.52
N GLY A 80 1.74 15.88 -20.40
CA GLY A 80 1.73 14.95 -21.54
C GLY A 80 1.43 13.50 -21.16
N SER A 81 1.47 12.62 -22.15
CA SER A 81 1.37 11.16 -21.96
C SER A 81 2.74 10.49 -21.81
N GLU A 82 3.82 11.28 -21.82
CA GLU A 82 5.18 10.77 -21.80
C GLU A 82 5.65 10.43 -20.38
N PHE A 83 6.38 9.32 -20.29
CA PHE A 83 7.07 8.89 -19.10
C PHE A 83 8.56 9.19 -19.24
N GLN A 84 9.11 9.85 -18.24
CA GLN A 84 10.53 10.15 -18.13
C GLN A 84 11.20 9.18 -17.17
N ILE A 85 12.44 8.81 -17.48
CA ILE A 85 13.25 7.90 -16.67
C ILE A 85 14.36 8.71 -16.02
N PHE A 86 14.50 8.55 -14.71
CA PHE A 86 15.52 9.18 -13.91
C PHE A 86 16.37 8.11 -13.23
N THR A 87 17.68 8.21 -13.35
CA THR A 87 18.63 7.26 -12.74
C THR A 87 19.51 7.94 -11.69
N GLY A 88 20.18 7.15 -10.85
CA GLY A 88 21.12 7.69 -9.86
C GLY A 88 20.48 8.21 -8.56
N THR A 89 21.34 8.45 -7.57
CA THR A 89 20.96 8.75 -6.18
C THR A 89 20.38 10.16 -5.97
N LEU A 90 20.64 11.09 -6.89
CA LEU A 90 20.11 12.46 -6.81
C LEU A 90 18.61 12.53 -7.15
N ASN A 91 18.08 11.51 -7.83
CA ASN A 91 16.68 11.49 -8.29
C ASN A 91 15.73 10.76 -7.32
N THR A 92 16.14 10.58 -6.06
CA THR A 92 15.32 9.87 -5.05
C THR A 92 13.98 10.55 -4.75
N GLU A 93 13.81 11.83 -5.12
CA GLU A 93 12.53 12.52 -5.00
C GLU A 93 11.44 11.90 -5.89
N TYR A 94 11.78 11.29 -7.03
CA TYR A 94 10.83 10.63 -7.93
C TYR A 94 10.38 9.24 -7.45
N LYS A 95 10.89 8.81 -6.30
CA LYS A 95 10.49 7.58 -5.60
C LYS A 95 9.06 7.65 -5.07
N TYR A 96 8.59 8.84 -4.68
CA TYR A 96 7.36 8.99 -3.93
C TYR A 96 6.20 9.31 -4.85
N ILE A 97 5.13 8.50 -4.73
CA ILE A 97 3.93 8.63 -5.53
C ILE A 97 2.67 8.59 -4.67
N ASP A 98 1.61 9.20 -5.18
CA ASP A 98 0.27 9.08 -4.64
C ASP A 98 -0.37 7.75 -5.03
N GLU A 99 -1.60 7.55 -4.58
CA GLU A 99 -2.40 6.37 -4.91
C GLU A 99 -2.67 6.22 -6.42
N ASN A 100 -2.61 7.30 -7.20
CA ASN A 100 -2.84 7.33 -8.65
C ASN A 100 -1.54 7.18 -9.46
N GLY A 101 -0.38 7.14 -8.81
CA GLY A 101 0.93 7.02 -9.45
C GLY A 101 1.58 8.35 -9.83
N ASN A 102 1.01 9.48 -9.44
CA ASN A 102 1.58 10.82 -9.63
C ASN A 102 2.70 11.07 -8.62
N LYS A 103 3.71 11.87 -8.99
CA LYS A 103 4.79 12.26 -8.07
C LYS A 103 4.21 13.05 -6.89
N VAL A 104 4.75 12.78 -5.70
CA VAL A 104 4.49 13.57 -4.49
C VAL A 104 5.74 14.40 -4.20
N ASP A 105 5.67 15.71 -4.41
CA ASP A 105 6.79 16.62 -4.17
C ASP A 105 7.02 16.87 -2.67
N ASP A 106 5.95 17.11 -1.91
CA ASP A 106 6.02 17.37 -0.47
C ASP A 106 5.45 16.20 0.34
N ILE A 107 6.30 15.25 0.68
CA ILE A 107 5.94 14.06 1.48
C ILE A 107 5.44 14.47 2.88
N VAL A 108 5.90 15.59 3.41
CA VAL A 108 5.59 16.05 4.77
C VAL A 108 4.22 16.72 4.80
N ASN A 109 3.79 17.45 3.79
CA ASN A 109 2.49 18.12 3.81
C ASN A 109 1.43 17.46 2.92
N PHE A 110 1.78 16.40 2.18
CA PHE A 110 0.82 15.69 1.33
C PHE A 110 -0.33 15.08 2.15
N ASN A 111 -1.55 15.42 1.74
CA ASN A 111 -2.78 14.88 2.29
C ASN A 111 -3.21 13.65 1.47
N GLY A 112 -2.80 12.47 1.93
CA GLY A 112 -3.14 11.20 1.28
C GLY A 112 -2.16 10.07 1.59
N ALA A 113 -2.41 8.91 0.99
CA ALA A 113 -1.50 7.78 1.08
C ALA A 113 -0.29 7.98 0.16
N ILE A 114 0.91 7.87 0.72
CA ILE A 114 2.16 7.97 -0.02
C ILE A 114 2.72 6.56 -0.22
N TYR A 115 3.18 6.29 -1.43
CA TYR A 115 3.82 5.04 -1.80
C TYR A 115 5.24 5.35 -2.27
N SER A 116 6.20 4.52 -1.85
CA SER A 116 7.53 4.54 -2.42
C SER A 116 7.66 3.47 -3.50
N ARG A 117 8.13 3.84 -4.68
CA ARG A 117 8.49 2.93 -5.78
C ARG A 117 10.00 2.91 -6.04
N ALA A 118 10.55 1.74 -6.31
CA ALA A 118 11.90 1.58 -6.83
C ALA A 118 11.89 0.52 -7.93
N LEU A 119 12.59 0.81 -9.03
CA LEU A 119 12.72 -0.08 -10.17
C LEU A 119 14.17 -0.50 -10.32
N TRP A 120 14.38 -1.75 -10.71
CA TRP A 120 15.69 -2.28 -11.05
C TRP A 120 15.62 -2.99 -12.39
N LEU A 121 16.60 -2.73 -13.24
CA LEU A 121 16.73 -3.43 -14.51
C LEU A 121 17.60 -4.66 -14.33
N THR A 122 17.07 -5.83 -14.67
CA THR A 122 17.82 -7.07 -14.83
C THR A 122 17.75 -7.49 -16.29
N ARG A 123 18.89 -7.79 -16.91
CA ARG A 123 18.92 -8.25 -18.31
C ARG A 123 19.21 -9.74 -18.31
N GLU A 124 18.22 -10.54 -18.65
CA GLU A 124 18.46 -11.95 -18.94
C GLU A 124 18.92 -12.07 -20.40
N TYR A 125 20.15 -12.53 -20.57
CA TYR A 125 20.68 -12.91 -21.88
C TYR A 125 20.21 -14.32 -22.17
N GLY A 126 19.19 -14.46 -23.03
CA GLY A 126 18.80 -15.76 -23.57
C GLY A 126 19.95 -16.38 -24.37
N SER A 127 19.99 -17.72 -24.40
CA SER A 127 20.94 -18.49 -25.22
C SER A 127 20.79 -18.26 -26.72
N ASP A 128 19.68 -17.66 -27.15
CA ASP A 128 19.44 -17.29 -28.54
C ASP A 128 19.89 -15.86 -28.82
N ILE A 129 20.72 -15.75 -29.86
CA ILE A 129 21.47 -14.60 -30.32
C ILE A 129 20.55 -13.37 -30.47
N GLY A 130 20.62 -12.42 -29.53
CA GLY A 130 20.19 -11.03 -29.74
C GLY A 130 18.90 -10.56 -29.07
N ILE A 131 18.10 -11.43 -28.44
CA ILE A 131 16.91 -11.00 -27.69
C ILE A 131 17.31 -10.75 -26.23
N LYS A 132 17.49 -9.48 -25.86
CA LYS A 132 17.63 -9.07 -24.45
C LYS A 132 16.27 -9.20 -23.78
N ASN A 133 16.08 -10.24 -22.95
CA ASN A 133 14.92 -10.29 -22.07
C ASN A 133 15.15 -9.27 -20.94
N GLN A 134 14.48 -8.14 -21.02
CA GLN A 134 14.53 -7.11 -19.98
C GLN A 134 13.51 -7.47 -18.91
N ILE A 135 13.98 -7.83 -17.72
CA ILE A 135 13.12 -8.00 -16.55
C ILE A 135 13.32 -6.77 -15.68
N VAL A 136 12.30 -5.93 -15.61
CA VAL A 136 12.29 -4.84 -14.66
C VAL A 136 11.54 -5.29 -13.43
N ARG A 137 12.27 -5.32 -12.31
CA ARG A 137 11.68 -5.60 -11.00
C ARG A 137 11.17 -4.30 -10.41
N ALA A 138 9.96 -4.33 -9.87
CA ALA A 138 9.34 -3.19 -9.22
C ALA A 138 9.03 -3.50 -7.75
N SER A 139 9.48 -2.63 -6.85
CA SER A 139 9.02 -2.63 -5.46
C SER A 139 8.15 -1.41 -5.22
N ILE A 140 6.96 -1.64 -4.67
CA ILE A 140 6.04 -0.60 -4.24
C ILE A 140 5.68 -0.89 -2.79
N LYS A 141 5.86 0.11 -1.93
CA LYS A 141 5.54 0.03 -0.49
C LYS A 141 4.78 1.29 -0.07
N ARG A 142 3.64 1.12 0.60
CA ARG A 142 2.94 2.24 1.25
C ARG A 142 3.76 2.71 2.46
N LEU A 143 4.03 4.00 2.53
CA LEU A 143 4.63 4.65 3.69
C LEU A 143 3.51 4.91 4.69
N ILE A 144 3.62 4.33 5.88
CA ILE A 144 2.72 4.64 6.98
C ILE A 144 3.22 5.97 7.53
N ARG A 145 2.41 7.01 7.41
CA ARG A 145 2.62 8.25 8.15
C ARG A 145 2.22 7.97 9.59
N LYS A 146 3.15 8.23 10.53
CA LYS A 146 2.85 8.25 11.96
C LYS A 146 1.92 9.41 12.27
#